data_AF-A0AAU9FAW8-F1
#
_entry.id   AF-A0AAU9FAW8-F1
#
_cell.length_a   1.000
_cell.length_b   1.000
_cell.length_c   1.000
_cell.angle_alpha   90.00
_cell.angle_beta   90.00
_cell.angle_gamma   90.00
#
_symmetry.space_group_name_H-M   'P 1'
#
loop_
_entity.id
_entity.type
_entity.pdbx_description
1 polymer ?
#
loop_
_entity_poly.entity_id
_entity_poly.type
_entity_poly.pdbx_seq_one_letter_code
_entity_poly.pdbx_strand_id
1 'polypeptide(L)'
;MLRVDYQMFAIILATSAATLWSSFGQAQLLDEDDDLAFGRPWPTYSLQNMPKTQFTCHDKILGGYYADPETQCQMFHVCVKLPGIGVSFV
;
A
#
# COMPACT_ATOMS: atom_id res chain seq x y z
N MET A 1 15.32 -47.95 -35.16
CA MET A 1 16.51 -47.64 -34.33
C MET A 1 16.98 -46.26 -34.74
N LEU A 2 16.44 -45.20 -34.10
CA LEU A 2 16.82 -43.83 -34.43
C LEU A 2 18.23 -43.59 -33.86
N ARG A 3 19.20 -43.34 -34.74
CA ARG A 3 20.60 -43.11 -34.37
C ARG A 3 20.69 -41.74 -33.71
N VAL A 4 21.09 -41.69 -32.45
CA VAL A 4 21.28 -40.41 -31.75
C VAL A 4 22.62 -39.84 -32.20
N ASP A 5 22.61 -39.13 -33.32
CA ASP A 5 23.79 -38.47 -33.85
C ASP A 5 24.16 -37.24 -32.99
N TYR A 6 25.43 -36.84 -32.98
CA TYR A 6 25.97 -35.75 -32.16
C TYR A 6 25.18 -34.42 -32.31
N GLN A 7 24.62 -34.18 -33.49
CA GLN A 7 23.76 -33.02 -33.75
C GLN A 7 22.45 -33.07 -32.96
N MET A 8 21.86 -34.26 -32.78
CA MET A 8 20.64 -34.43 -31.97
C MET A 8 20.92 -34.21 -30.48
N PHE A 9 22.09 -34.62 -29.98
CA PHE A 9 22.54 -34.29 -28.61
C PHE A 9 22.77 -32.79 -28.43
N ALA A 10 23.40 -32.11 -29.40
CA ALA A 10 23.63 -30.67 -29.35
C ALA A 10 22.32 -29.87 -29.29
N ILE A 11 21.29 -30.28 -30.03
CA ILE A 11 19.97 -29.63 -30.03
C ILE A 11 19.25 -29.81 -28.68
N ILE A 12 19.32 -31.00 -28.08
CA ILE A 12 18.69 -31.27 -26.78
C ILE A 12 19.37 -30.48 -25.65
N LEU A 13 20.70 -30.39 -25.67
CA LEU A 13 21.45 -29.59 -24.69
C LEU A 13 21.19 -28.09 -24.85
N ALA A 14 21.09 -27.58 -26.09
CA ALA A 14 20.77 -26.18 -26.34
C ALA A 14 19.34 -25.80 -25.91
N THR A 15 18.35 -26.66 -26.18
CA THR A 15 16.95 -26.40 -25.84
C THR A 15 16.70 -26.51 -24.33
N SER A 16 17.33 -27.47 -23.64
CA SER A 16 17.23 -27.58 -22.18
C SER A 16 17.93 -26.43 -21.44
N ALA A 17 19.07 -25.92 -21.95
CA ALA A 17 19.69 -24.70 -21.41
C ALA A 17 18.77 -23.47 -21.57
N ALA A 18 18.09 -23.34 -22.72
CA ALA A 18 17.17 -22.23 -22.97
C ALA A 18 15.87 -22.30 -22.14
N THR A 19 15.33 -23.50 -21.89
CA THR A 19 14.16 -23.67 -21.00
C THR A 19 14.51 -23.46 -19.54
N LEU A 20 15.71 -23.85 -19.10
CA LEU A 20 16.20 -23.56 -17.74
C LEU A 20 16.44 -22.06 -17.51
N TRP A 21 16.82 -21.30 -18.54
CA TRP A 21 16.97 -19.83 -18.43
C TRP A 21 15.62 -19.11 -18.38
N SER A 22 14.59 -19.64 -19.05
CA SER A 22 13.24 -19.06 -19.02
C SER A 22 12.44 -19.42 -17.76
N SER A 23 12.88 -20.42 -16.99
CA SER A 23 12.39 -20.69 -15.63
C SER A 23 13.17 -19.96 -14.52
N PHE A 24 14.25 -19.25 -14.86
CA PHE A 24 14.85 -18.24 -13.97
C PHE A 24 14.22 -16.86 -14.21
N GLY A 25 12.95 -16.82 -14.61
CA GLY A 25 12.13 -15.64 -14.43
C GLY A 25 11.97 -15.43 -12.93
N GLN A 26 12.78 -14.54 -12.36
CA GLN A 26 12.55 -13.95 -11.05
C GLN A 26 11.10 -13.47 -11.01
N ALA A 27 10.23 -14.23 -10.35
CA ALA A 27 9.08 -13.64 -9.67
C ALA A 27 9.66 -12.79 -8.52
N GLN A 28 10.26 -11.66 -8.88
CA GLN A 28 10.48 -10.58 -7.96
C GLN A 28 9.08 -9.99 -7.77
N LEU A 29 8.39 -10.46 -6.73
CA LEU A 29 7.26 -9.73 -6.19
C LEU A 29 7.77 -8.31 -5.96
N LEU A 30 7.23 -7.36 -6.71
CA LEU A 30 7.46 -5.94 -6.47
C LEU A 30 6.73 -5.57 -5.17
N ASP A 31 7.32 -5.96 -4.06
CA ASP A 31 7.13 -5.35 -2.74
C ASP A 31 8.50 -4.77 -2.32
N GLU A 32 9.15 -4.04 -3.22
CA GLU A 32 10.22 -3.12 -2.84
C GLU A 32 9.53 -1.77 -2.58
N ASP A 33 9.35 -1.45 -1.31
CA ASP A 33 8.95 -0.17 -0.74
C ASP A 33 9.82 1.00 -1.27
N ASP A 34 9.65 1.39 -2.53
CA ASP A 34 10.33 2.55 -3.15
C ASP A 34 9.76 3.90 -2.67
N ASP A 35 8.77 3.87 -1.77
CA ASP A 35 8.24 5.07 -1.10
C ASP A 35 9.15 5.60 0.02
N LEU A 36 10.28 4.95 0.32
CA LEU A 36 11.13 5.28 1.48
C LEU A 36 12.13 6.45 1.31
N ALA A 37 12.22 7.17 0.18
CA ALA A 37 13.34 8.14 0.05
C ALA A 37 13.11 9.47 -0.68
N PHE A 38 11.93 9.77 -1.23
CA PHE A 38 11.68 11.09 -1.84
C PHE A 38 10.70 11.95 -1.01
N GLY A 39 11.12 12.25 0.21
CA GLY A 39 10.81 13.54 0.86
C GLY A 39 9.37 13.80 1.31
N ARG A 40 8.53 12.78 1.50
CA ARG A 40 7.26 12.95 2.23
C ARG A 40 7.27 12.11 3.51
N PRO A 41 7.42 12.73 4.70
CA PRO A 41 7.57 12.01 5.98
C PRO A 41 6.23 11.50 6.56
N TRP A 42 5.29 11.07 5.72
CA TRP A 42 3.93 10.73 6.14
C TRP A 42 3.70 9.21 6.15
N PRO A 43 2.83 8.70 7.04
CA PRO A 43 2.06 9.44 8.05
C PRO A 43 2.91 9.80 9.28
N THR A 44 2.78 11.04 9.77
CA THR A 44 3.45 11.51 11.00
C THR A 44 2.62 11.21 12.25
N TYR A 45 1.31 11.04 12.09
CA TYR A 45 0.40 10.64 13.16
C TYR A 45 0.07 9.15 13.03
N SER A 46 0.07 8.42 14.16
CA SER A 46 -0.29 7.01 14.19
C SER A 46 -1.75 6.82 14.62
N LEU A 47 -2.41 5.78 14.10
CA LEU A 47 -3.80 5.45 14.45
C LEU A 47 -3.95 5.06 15.93
N GLN A 48 -2.91 4.49 16.53
CA GLN A 48 -2.94 4.06 17.93
C GLN A 48 -2.69 5.22 18.91
N ASN A 49 -2.11 6.33 18.45
CA ASN A 49 -1.72 7.45 19.30
C ASN A 49 -2.06 8.79 18.63
N MET A 50 -3.34 9.00 18.36
CA MET A 50 -3.84 10.28 17.85
C MET A 50 -3.86 11.33 18.97
N PRO A 51 -3.30 12.53 18.72
CA PRO A 51 -3.35 13.62 19.68
C PRO A 51 -4.80 14.11 19.87
N LYS A 52 -5.11 14.63 21.05
CA LYS A 52 -6.36 15.37 21.25
C LYS A 52 -6.19 16.78 20.69
N THR A 53 -7.12 17.18 19.83
CA THR A 53 -7.18 18.52 19.22
C THR A 53 -8.40 19.27 19.74
N GLN A 54 -8.54 20.54 19.36
CA GLN A 54 -9.70 21.38 19.69
C GLN A 54 -10.78 21.31 18.60
N PHE A 55 -10.80 20.23 17.81
CA PHE A 55 -11.82 20.05 16.78
C PHE A 55 -13.23 20.04 17.41
N THR A 56 -14.18 20.72 16.77
CA THR A 56 -15.59 20.70 17.18
C THR A 56 -16.49 20.67 15.96
N CYS A 57 -17.70 20.12 16.15
CA CYS A 57 -18.76 20.17 15.14
C CYS A 57 -19.56 21.48 15.15
N HIS A 58 -19.07 22.53 15.81
CA HIS A 58 -19.69 23.85 15.75
C HIS A 58 -19.57 24.39 14.31
N ASP A 59 -20.70 24.84 13.74
CA ASP A 59 -20.81 25.29 12.35
C ASP A 59 -20.35 24.25 11.32
N LYS A 60 -20.65 22.97 11.58
CA LYS A 60 -20.41 21.85 10.67
C LYS A 60 -21.71 21.13 10.36
N ILE A 61 -21.78 20.52 9.18
CA ILE A 61 -22.93 19.74 8.71
C ILE A 61 -22.82 18.33 9.31
N LEU A 62 -23.93 17.83 9.86
CA LEU A 62 -24.02 16.46 10.35
C LEU A 62 -23.81 15.46 9.20
N GLY A 63 -23.02 14.42 9.45
CA GLY A 63 -22.57 13.45 8.46
C GLY A 63 -21.40 13.93 7.58
N GLY A 64 -20.92 15.16 7.77
CA GLY A 64 -19.77 15.70 7.05
C GLY A 64 -18.44 15.19 7.57
N TYR A 65 -17.46 15.12 6.67
CA TYR A 65 -16.06 14.77 6.95
C TYR A 65 -15.23 16.05 6.91
N TYR A 66 -14.44 16.28 7.96
CA TYR A 66 -13.67 17.50 8.12
C TYR A 66 -12.23 17.17 8.47
N ALA A 67 -11.30 17.72 7.69
CA ALA A 67 -9.88 17.61 7.99
C ALA A 67 -9.54 18.44 9.24
N ASP A 68 -8.68 17.88 10.10
CA ASP A 68 -8.21 18.57 11.29
C ASP A 68 -6.95 19.40 10.97
N PRO A 69 -7.03 20.75 11.02
CA PRO A 69 -5.90 21.60 10.72
C PRO A 69 -4.75 21.48 11.74
N GLU A 70 -5.04 21.10 12.99
CA GLU A 70 -4.02 20.90 14.02
C GLU A 70 -3.14 19.67 13.74
N THR A 71 -3.64 18.73 12.92
CA THR A 71 -2.91 17.53 12.48
C THR A 71 -2.37 17.64 11.06
N GLN A 72 -2.19 18.86 10.55
CA GLN A 72 -1.72 19.10 9.18
C GLN A 72 -2.60 18.38 8.14
N CYS A 73 -3.91 18.31 8.41
CA CYS A 73 -4.91 17.65 7.58
C CYS A 73 -4.71 16.14 7.34
N GLN A 74 -3.88 15.46 8.14
CA GLN A 74 -3.75 14.01 8.07
C GLN A 74 -4.88 13.27 8.79
N MET A 75 -5.41 13.86 9.86
CA MET A 75 -6.59 13.34 10.55
C MET A 75 -7.86 13.97 9.97
N PHE A 76 -8.95 13.20 9.97
CA PHE A 76 -10.29 13.68 9.71
C PHE A 76 -11.22 13.30 10.85
N HIS A 77 -12.26 14.10 11.04
CA HIS A 77 -13.33 13.87 12.00
C HIS A 77 -14.67 13.82 11.29
N VAL A 78 -15.59 12.99 11.77
CA VAL A 78 -16.95 12.91 11.22
C VAL A 78 -17.94 13.44 12.24
N CYS A 79 -18.73 14.44 11.85
CA CYS A 79 -19.75 15.00 12.74
C CYS A 79 -20.99 14.12 12.77
N VAL A 80 -21.35 13.61 13.95
CA VAL A 80 -22.48 12.68 14.14
C VAL A 80 -23.36 13.14 15.30
N LYS A 81 -24.61 12.68 15.32
CA LYS A 81 -25.53 12.87 16.44
C LYS A 81 -25.63 11.58 17.23
N LEU A 82 -25.13 11.59 18.46
CA LEU A 82 -25.16 10.45 19.37
C LEU A 82 -26.38 10.53 20.31
N PRO A 83 -27.07 9.41 20.57
CA PRO A 83 -28.19 9.37 21.49
C PRO A 83 -27.73 9.71 22.92
N GLY A 84 -28.41 10.64 23.58
CA GLY A 84 -28.11 11.06 24.97
C GLY A 84 -26.90 11.99 25.14
N ILE A 85 -26.04 12.14 24.13
CA ILE A 85 -24.83 12.99 24.17
C ILE A 85 -25.01 14.27 23.33
N GLY A 86 -25.79 14.21 22.25
CA GLY A 86 -25.99 15.34 21.34
C GLY A 86 -25.08 15.26 20.11
N VAL A 87 -24.66 16.42 19.60
CA VAL A 87 -23.76 16.49 18.43
C VAL A 87 -22.32 16.33 18.88
N SER A 88 -21.59 15.37 18.31
CA SER A 88 -20.19 15.07 18.61
C SER A 88 -19.44 14.73 17.33
N PHE A 89 -18.12 14.67 17.41
CA PHE A 89 -17.28 14.08 16.38
C PHE A 89 -16.82 12.67 16.78
N VAL A 90 -16.48 11.88 15.78
CA VAL A 90 -15.76 10.59 15.88
C VAL A 90 -14.52 10.62 15.01
#